data_AF-A0A7L3ATD0-F1
#
_entry.id   AF-A0A7L3ATD0-F1
#
_cell.length_a   1.000
_cell.length_b   1.000
_cell.length_c   1.000
_cell.angle_alpha   90.00
_cell.angle_beta   90.00
_cell.angle_gamma   90.00
#
_symmetry.space_group_name_H-M   'P 1'
#
loop_
_entity.id
_entity.type
_entity.pdbx_description
1 polymer ?
#
loop_
_entity_poly.entity_id
_entity_poly.type
_entity_poly.pdbx_seq_one_letter_code
_entity_poly.pdbx_strand_id
1 'polypeptide(L)'
;ETLQRIVSTLANKKDEIHNFIDMLNHTITNVQVNASNAISELDEEFDGLYSILDEMKGSMANTIQQEEARKIQALQDQLSQCSNALESSEELLELAAQSLDIKDPAEFLKVEKIEQIVTMASAFRISLKPKVSDSMTHMTVDFALERHMLRAVKFLPVPKAPEIDLAACLVVDNCITVSWQMPEEDSRIDHFVLEYRKTNFDGLPRVKDEQRWELIDYIKATEYTLSGLKFDTKYMSFRVQACNKAVAGEYSDPVTLETKAFVFSLDSTSSHLNLKVEDTYVEWDPTVGKGQEKIKGKENKSR
;
A
#
# COMPACT_ATOMS: atom_id res chain seq x y z
N GLU A 1 -44.10 -35.47 44.40
CA GLU A 1 -43.04 -34.44 44.46
C GLU A 1 -41.81 -34.79 43.61
N THR A 2 -41.10 -35.90 43.85
CA THR A 2 -39.89 -36.28 43.10
C THR A 2 -40.10 -36.43 41.59
N LEU A 3 -41.19 -37.06 41.16
CA LEU A 3 -41.51 -37.26 39.74
C LEU A 3 -41.77 -35.92 39.02
N GLN A 4 -42.41 -34.97 39.70
CA GLN A 4 -42.69 -33.64 39.15
C GLN A 4 -41.40 -32.85 38.93
N ARG A 5 -40.44 -32.93 39.86
CA ARG A 5 -39.10 -32.34 39.70
C ARG A 5 -38.33 -32.94 38.51
N ILE A 6 -38.43 -34.25 38.31
CA ILE A 6 -37.82 -34.94 37.16
C ILE A 6 -38.45 -34.46 35.85
N VAL A 7 -39.78 -34.37 35.78
CA VAL A 7 -40.49 -33.87 34.59
C VAL A 7 -40.09 -32.42 34.26
N SER A 8 -40.04 -31.53 35.26
CA SER A 8 -39.61 -30.15 35.04
C SER A 8 -38.15 -30.05 34.56
N THR A 9 -37.24 -30.86 35.11
CA THR A 9 -35.84 -30.88 34.67
C THR A 9 -35.72 -31.37 33.23
N LEU A 10 -36.49 -32.40 32.85
CA LEU A 10 -36.50 -32.94 31.50
C LEU A 10 -37.10 -31.95 30.49
N ALA A 11 -38.16 -31.23 30.87
CA ALA A 11 -38.74 -30.17 30.05
C ALA A 11 -37.74 -29.03 29.80
N ASN A 12 -37.09 -28.52 30.84
CA ASN A 12 -36.04 -27.50 30.69
C ASN A 12 -34.91 -27.99 29.80
N LYS A 13 -34.48 -29.25 29.97
CA LYS A 13 -33.41 -29.80 29.14
C LYS A 13 -33.83 -29.98 27.67
N LYS A 14 -35.08 -30.37 27.42
CA LYS A 14 -35.65 -30.44 26.08
C LYS A 14 -35.64 -29.05 25.42
N ASP A 15 -36.00 -27.99 26.14
CA ASP A 15 -36.00 -26.63 25.61
C ASP A 15 -34.58 -26.12 25.33
N GLU A 16 -33.61 -26.38 26.23
CA GLU A 16 -32.19 -26.12 25.97
C GLU A 16 -31.69 -26.81 24.70
N ILE A 17 -32.05 -28.09 24.51
CA ILE A 17 -31.67 -28.86 23.33
C ILE A 17 -32.30 -28.27 22.07
N HIS A 18 -33.57 -27.86 22.11
CA HIS A 18 -34.22 -27.20 20.98
C HIS A 18 -33.51 -25.90 20.60
N ASN A 19 -33.24 -25.02 21.58
CA ASN A 19 -32.51 -23.78 21.34
C ASN A 19 -31.10 -24.02 20.78
N PHE A 20 -30.41 -25.05 21.27
CA PHE A 20 -29.09 -25.44 20.77
C PHE A 20 -29.16 -25.96 19.32
N ILE A 21 -30.17 -26.75 18.97
CA ILE A 21 -30.41 -27.19 17.59
C ILE A 21 -30.66 -26.00 16.66
N ASP A 22 -31.47 -25.03 17.09
CA ASP A 22 -31.75 -23.83 16.29
C ASP A 22 -30.48 -22.99 16.09
N MET A 23 -29.65 -22.84 17.13
CA MET A 23 -28.35 -22.18 17.05
C MET A 23 -27.39 -22.91 16.11
N LEU A 24 -27.36 -24.25 16.14
CA LEU A 24 -26.56 -25.04 15.21
C LEU A 24 -27.02 -24.86 13.77
N ASN A 25 -28.33 -24.91 13.51
CA ASN A 25 -28.88 -24.67 12.17
C ASN A 25 -28.49 -23.29 11.63
N HIS A 26 -28.61 -22.26 12.48
CA HIS A 26 -28.18 -20.91 12.09
C HIS A 26 -26.67 -20.84 11.81
N THR A 27 -25.85 -21.47 12.64
CA THR A 27 -24.40 -21.54 12.45
C THR A 27 -24.04 -22.25 11.14
N ILE A 28 -24.72 -23.35 10.80
CA ILE A 28 -24.52 -24.06 9.53
C ILE A 28 -24.82 -23.14 8.34
N THR A 29 -25.96 -22.43 8.37
CA THR A 29 -26.31 -21.47 7.31
C THR A 29 -25.27 -20.36 7.19
N ASN A 30 -24.81 -19.80 8.32
CA ASN A 30 -23.79 -18.74 8.31
C ASN A 30 -22.46 -19.24 7.74
N VAL A 31 -22.04 -20.46 8.07
CA VAL A 31 -20.83 -21.07 7.50
C VAL A 31 -20.96 -21.24 5.99
N GLN A 32 -22.12 -21.65 5.49
CA GLN A 32 -22.37 -21.79 4.04
C GLN A 32 -22.28 -20.43 3.32
N VAL A 33 -22.89 -19.39 3.89
CA VAL A 33 -22.84 -18.03 3.32
C VAL A 33 -21.40 -17.50 3.35
N ASN A 34 -20.70 -17.61 4.48
CA ASN A 34 -19.32 -17.15 4.61
C ASN A 34 -18.37 -17.88 3.68
N ALA A 35 -18.53 -19.19 3.49
CA ALA A 35 -17.74 -19.96 2.53
C ALA A 35 -18.00 -19.50 1.09
N SER A 36 -19.26 -19.23 0.72
CA SER A 36 -19.59 -18.69 -0.59
C SER A 36 -18.96 -17.32 -0.83
N ASN A 37 -18.97 -16.44 0.18
CA ASN A 37 -18.34 -15.12 0.09
C ASN A 37 -16.82 -15.24 -0.08
N ALA A 38 -16.17 -16.11 0.72
CA ALA A 38 -14.73 -16.32 0.63
C ALA A 38 -14.30 -16.90 -0.74
N ILE A 39 -15.14 -17.73 -1.38
CA ILE A 39 -14.90 -18.19 -2.75
C ILE A 39 -15.05 -17.03 -3.74
N SER A 40 -16.08 -16.20 -3.60
CA SER A 40 -16.28 -15.02 -4.46
C SER A 40 -15.10 -14.04 -4.38
N GLU A 41 -14.62 -13.73 -3.17
CA GLU A 41 -13.45 -12.87 -2.97
C GLU A 41 -12.18 -13.48 -3.59
N LEU A 42 -12.02 -14.81 -3.49
CA LEU A 42 -10.91 -15.51 -4.14
C LEU A 42 -10.99 -15.39 -5.66
N ASP A 43 -12.17 -15.59 -6.24
CA ASP A 43 -12.40 -15.47 -7.68
C ASP A 43 -12.09 -14.04 -8.16
N GLU A 44 -12.50 -13.01 -7.41
CA GLU A 44 -12.19 -11.60 -7.71
C GLU A 44 -10.68 -11.32 -7.75
N GLU A 45 -9.91 -11.86 -6.80
CA GLU A 45 -8.44 -11.71 -6.79
C GLU A 45 -7.79 -12.42 -8.00
N PHE A 46 -8.30 -13.59 -8.39
CA PHE A 46 -7.82 -14.29 -9.60
C PHE A 46 -8.21 -13.58 -10.89
N ASP A 47 -9.41 -13.04 -10.98
CA ASP A 47 -9.86 -12.21 -12.12
C ASP A 47 -8.97 -10.99 -12.29
N GLY A 48 -8.54 -10.35 -11.19
CA GLY A 48 -7.54 -9.30 -11.21
C GLY A 48 -6.21 -9.75 -11.84
N LEU A 49 -5.70 -10.92 -11.44
CA LEU A 49 -4.47 -11.50 -12.04
C LEU A 49 -4.66 -11.84 -13.53
N TYR A 50 -5.81 -12.39 -13.92
CA TYR A 50 -6.10 -12.69 -15.31
C TYR A 50 -6.15 -11.43 -16.18
N SER A 51 -6.75 -10.35 -15.68
CA SER A 51 -6.77 -9.05 -16.39
C SER A 51 -5.36 -8.54 -16.67
N ILE A 52 -4.48 -8.57 -15.67
CA ILE A 52 -3.08 -8.13 -15.82
C ILE A 52 -2.34 -9.00 -16.86
N LEU A 53 -2.54 -10.32 -16.80
CA LEU A 53 -1.90 -11.25 -17.75
C LEU A 53 -2.40 -11.05 -19.19
N ASP A 54 -3.70 -10.79 -19.36
CA ASP A 54 -4.29 -10.53 -20.68
C ASP A 54 -3.81 -9.20 -21.27
N GLU A 55 -3.77 -8.14 -20.46
CA GLU A 55 -3.21 -6.85 -20.85
C GLU A 55 -1.73 -6.96 -21.26
N MET A 56 -0.93 -7.68 -20.46
CA MET A 56 0.48 -7.91 -20.76
C MET A 56 0.66 -8.69 -22.07
N LYS A 57 -0.14 -9.74 -22.29
CA LYS A 57 -0.14 -10.53 -23.52
C LYS A 57 -0.51 -9.65 -24.72
N GLY A 58 -1.56 -8.84 -24.61
CA GLY A 58 -2.00 -7.93 -25.66
C GLY A 58 -0.93 -6.91 -26.02
N SER A 59 -0.29 -6.30 -25.02
CA SER A 59 0.82 -5.34 -25.21
C SER A 59 2.02 -5.96 -25.95
N MET A 60 2.46 -7.15 -25.51
CA MET A 60 3.56 -7.87 -26.15
C MET A 60 3.21 -8.28 -27.59
N ALA A 61 2.00 -8.78 -27.83
CA ALA A 61 1.54 -9.15 -29.16
C ALA A 61 1.50 -7.93 -30.11
N ASN A 62 1.04 -6.79 -29.63
CA ASN A 62 1.05 -5.54 -30.41
C ASN A 62 2.47 -5.12 -30.79
N THR A 63 3.43 -5.26 -29.88
CA THR A 63 4.84 -4.94 -30.16
C THR A 63 5.41 -5.86 -31.24
N ILE A 64 5.11 -7.17 -31.18
CA ILE A 64 5.50 -8.15 -32.22
C ILE A 64 4.89 -7.79 -33.58
N GLN A 65 3.61 -7.46 -33.62
CA GLN A 65 2.92 -7.07 -34.85
C GLN A 65 3.49 -5.77 -35.45
N GLN A 66 3.86 -4.80 -34.62
CA GLN A 66 4.51 -3.57 -35.07
C GLN A 66 5.90 -3.84 -35.67
N GLU A 67 6.69 -4.70 -35.05
CA GLU A 67 8.01 -5.07 -35.57
C GLU A 67 7.90 -5.87 -36.87
N GLU A 68 6.92 -6.77 -36.97
CA GLU A 68 6.59 -7.48 -38.20
C GLU A 68 6.24 -6.48 -39.33
N ALA A 69 5.28 -5.58 -39.08
CA ALA A 69 4.86 -4.58 -40.05
C ALA A 69 6.04 -3.69 -40.49
N ARG A 70 6.88 -3.25 -39.54
CA ARG A 70 8.07 -2.44 -39.83
C ARG A 70 9.06 -3.16 -40.74
N LYS A 71 9.34 -4.44 -40.46
CA LYS A 71 10.24 -5.26 -41.27
C LYS A 71 9.67 -5.52 -42.66
N ILE A 72 8.39 -5.88 -42.76
CA ILE A 72 7.70 -6.07 -44.04
C ILE A 72 7.76 -4.80 -44.88
N GLN A 73 7.44 -3.64 -44.30
CA GLN A 73 7.50 -2.37 -45.01
C GLN A 73 8.91 -2.07 -45.53
N ALA A 74 9.94 -2.25 -44.70
CA ALA A 74 11.33 -2.03 -45.10
C ALA A 74 11.77 -2.94 -46.27
N LEU A 75 11.28 -4.19 -46.30
CA LEU A 75 11.53 -5.12 -47.39
C LEU A 75 10.74 -4.76 -48.66
N GLN A 76 9.48 -4.35 -48.53
CA GLN A 76 8.66 -3.89 -49.66
C GLN A 76 9.25 -2.64 -50.32
N ASP A 77 9.71 -1.68 -49.52
CA ASP A 77 10.39 -0.47 -50.02
C ASP A 77 11.67 -0.83 -50.78
N GLN A 78 12.45 -1.80 -50.26
CA GLN A 78 13.65 -2.29 -50.94
C GLN A 78 13.29 -3.04 -52.23
N LEU A 79 12.23 -3.85 -52.23
CA LEU A 79 11.77 -4.57 -53.42
C LEU A 79 11.33 -3.62 -54.52
N SER A 80 10.58 -2.55 -54.19
CA SER A 80 10.21 -1.50 -55.14
C SER A 80 11.45 -0.80 -55.71
N GLN A 81 12.43 -0.47 -54.87
CA GLN A 81 13.70 0.13 -55.32
C GLN A 81 14.47 -0.79 -56.28
N CYS A 82 14.55 -2.09 -55.97
CA CYS A 82 15.19 -3.07 -56.84
C CYS A 82 14.43 -3.24 -58.17
N SER A 83 13.09 -3.27 -58.13
CA SER A 83 12.25 -3.39 -59.34
C SER A 83 12.46 -2.21 -60.28
N ASN A 84 12.40 -0.97 -59.75
CA ASN A 84 12.59 0.24 -60.55
C ASN A 84 14.02 0.33 -61.12
N ALA A 85 15.02 -0.10 -60.32
CA ALA A 85 16.40 -0.14 -60.75
C ALA A 85 16.64 -1.20 -61.85
N LEU A 86 15.95 -2.34 -61.77
CA LEU A 86 16.01 -3.39 -62.79
C LEU A 86 15.42 -2.89 -64.12
N GLU A 87 14.22 -2.33 -64.08
CA GLU A 87 13.55 -1.76 -65.27
C GLU A 87 14.42 -0.68 -65.93
N SER A 88 14.95 0.26 -65.15
CA SER A 88 15.88 1.27 -65.65
C SER A 88 17.17 0.66 -66.22
N SER A 89 17.68 -0.42 -65.63
CA SER A 89 18.86 -1.11 -66.15
C SER A 89 18.59 -1.84 -67.46
N GLU A 90 17.39 -2.40 -67.65
CA GLU A 90 16.97 -3.05 -68.88
C GLU A 90 16.86 -2.03 -70.03
N GLU A 91 16.23 -0.88 -69.79
CA GLU A 91 16.15 0.22 -70.76
C GLU A 91 17.54 0.73 -71.18
N LEU A 92 18.44 0.91 -70.21
CA LEU A 92 19.81 1.36 -70.48
C LEU A 92 20.62 0.32 -71.23
N LEU A 93 20.41 -0.97 -70.94
CA LEU A 93 21.05 -2.06 -71.67
C LEU A 93 20.61 -2.06 -73.13
N GLU A 94 19.31 -1.85 -73.40
CA GLU A 94 18.79 -1.74 -74.75
C GLU A 94 19.37 -0.53 -75.50
N LEU A 95 19.41 0.65 -74.87
CA LEU A 95 20.01 1.86 -75.44
C LEU A 95 21.50 1.69 -75.75
N ALA A 96 22.26 1.08 -74.84
CA ALA A 96 23.67 0.78 -75.04
C ALA A 96 23.87 -0.22 -76.19
N ALA A 97 23.02 -1.26 -76.28
CA ALA A 97 23.08 -2.24 -77.36
C ALA A 97 22.78 -1.62 -78.74
N GLN A 98 21.78 -0.74 -78.83
CA GLN A 98 21.48 -0.01 -80.07
C GLN A 98 22.63 0.92 -80.49
N SER A 99 23.34 1.51 -79.51
CA SER A 99 24.47 2.41 -79.76
C SER A 99 25.68 1.69 -80.38
N LEU A 100 25.85 0.39 -80.14
CA LEU A 100 26.94 -0.41 -80.71
C LEU A 100 26.79 -0.64 -82.23
N ASP A 101 25.60 -0.44 -82.80
CA ASP A 101 25.35 -0.60 -84.25
C ASP A 101 25.39 0.74 -85.03
N ILE A 102 25.68 1.87 -84.35
CA ILE A 102 25.80 3.17 -85.00
C ILE A 102 27.10 3.24 -85.81
N LYS A 103 26.98 3.35 -87.14
CA LYS A 103 28.11 3.41 -88.09
C LYS A 103 28.42 4.82 -88.62
N ASP A 104 27.56 5.80 -88.32
CA ASP A 104 27.70 7.19 -88.78
C ASP A 104 28.59 8.01 -87.81
N PRO A 105 29.71 8.58 -88.28
CA PRO A 105 30.58 9.44 -87.48
C PRO A 105 29.90 10.66 -86.84
N ALA A 106 28.81 11.18 -87.43
CA ALA A 106 28.09 12.35 -86.91
C ALA A 106 27.21 12.02 -85.69
N GLU A 107 26.81 10.76 -85.51
CA GLU A 107 25.98 10.31 -84.39
C GLU A 107 26.82 9.84 -83.18
N PHE A 108 28.13 9.77 -83.32
CA PHE A 108 29.06 9.28 -82.28
C PHE A 108 29.02 10.12 -80.99
N LEU A 109 28.71 11.41 -81.08
CA LEU A 109 28.48 12.29 -79.91
C LEU A 109 27.29 11.84 -79.04
N LYS A 110 26.31 11.11 -79.61
CA LYS A 110 25.20 10.52 -78.85
C LYS A 110 25.67 9.36 -77.98
N VAL A 111 26.68 8.61 -78.44
CA VAL A 111 27.26 7.46 -77.71
C VAL A 111 27.97 7.91 -76.43
N GLU A 112 28.75 8.99 -76.48
CA GLU A 112 29.44 9.55 -75.30
C GLU A 112 28.44 10.01 -74.21
N LYS A 113 27.28 10.54 -74.64
CA LYS A 113 26.20 10.92 -73.73
C LYS A 113 25.53 9.69 -73.09
N ILE A 114 25.39 8.59 -73.84
CA ILE A 114 24.84 7.33 -73.34
C ILE A 114 25.78 6.67 -72.33
N GLU A 115 27.09 6.67 -72.57
CA GLU A 115 28.08 6.20 -71.60
C GLU A 115 28.00 6.95 -70.26
N GLN A 116 27.82 8.29 -70.30
CA GLN A 116 27.62 9.08 -69.09
C GLN A 116 26.33 8.70 -68.35
N ILE A 117 25.23 8.50 -69.08
CA ILE A 117 23.93 8.11 -68.49
C ILE A 117 24.03 6.74 -67.83
N VAL A 118 24.64 5.76 -68.50
CA VAL A 118 24.84 4.40 -67.97
C VAL A 118 25.74 4.43 -66.73
N THR A 119 26.85 5.18 -66.77
CA THR A 119 27.79 5.28 -65.64
C THR A 119 27.14 5.91 -64.40
N MET A 120 26.14 6.78 -64.58
CA MET A 120 25.41 7.42 -63.50
C MET A 120 24.15 6.66 -63.07
N ALA A 121 23.86 5.49 -63.65
CA ALA A 121 22.62 4.78 -63.41
C ALA A 121 22.46 4.34 -61.95
N SER A 122 21.24 4.52 -61.42
CA SER A 122 20.88 4.16 -60.05
C SER A 122 21.01 2.65 -59.78
N ALA A 123 20.90 1.82 -60.83
CA ALA A 123 21.09 0.37 -60.79
C ALA A 123 22.46 -0.07 -60.25
N PHE A 124 23.51 0.75 -60.44
CA PHE A 124 24.85 0.43 -59.90
C PHE A 124 25.03 0.82 -58.43
N ARG A 125 24.04 1.48 -57.81
CA ARG A 125 24.13 1.99 -56.43
C ARG A 125 23.20 1.27 -55.45
N ILE A 126 22.43 0.27 -55.89
CA ILE A 126 21.55 -0.51 -55.03
C ILE A 126 22.32 -1.62 -54.27
N SER A 127 21.91 -1.87 -53.03
CA SER A 127 22.44 -2.98 -52.22
C SER A 127 21.57 -4.23 -52.38
N LEU A 128 22.18 -5.36 -52.75
CA LEU A 128 21.52 -6.66 -52.92
C LEU A 128 21.46 -7.50 -51.63
N LYS A 129 21.67 -6.87 -50.47
CA LYS A 129 21.49 -7.51 -49.16
C LYS A 129 20.19 -7.00 -48.53
N PRO A 130 19.37 -7.87 -47.92
CA PRO A 130 18.19 -7.43 -47.18
C PRO A 130 18.56 -6.36 -46.15
N LYS A 131 17.81 -5.25 -46.13
CA LYS A 131 18.00 -4.15 -45.17
C LYS A 131 17.66 -4.56 -43.74
N VAL A 132 16.86 -5.61 -43.56
CA VAL A 132 16.43 -6.15 -42.26
C VAL A 132 16.55 -7.68 -42.24
N SER A 133 16.77 -8.25 -41.06
CA SER A 133 16.71 -9.70 -40.83
C SER A 133 15.28 -10.15 -40.52
N ASP A 134 14.98 -11.39 -40.88
CA ASP A 134 13.76 -12.15 -40.54
C ASP A 134 13.68 -12.56 -39.06
N SER A 135 14.79 -12.55 -38.31
CA SER A 135 14.84 -13.02 -36.91
C SER A 135 14.01 -12.19 -35.94
N MET A 136 13.10 -12.84 -35.21
CA MET A 136 12.29 -12.25 -34.11
C MET A 136 12.75 -12.68 -32.71
N THR A 137 13.90 -13.35 -32.60
CA THR A 137 14.40 -13.95 -31.35
C THR A 137 14.52 -12.97 -30.18
N HIS A 138 14.83 -11.69 -30.46
CA HIS A 138 14.91 -10.63 -29.46
C HIS A 138 13.57 -10.28 -28.79
N MET A 139 12.45 -10.83 -29.28
CA MET A 139 11.09 -10.66 -28.73
C MET A 139 10.61 -11.87 -27.92
N THR A 140 11.49 -12.83 -27.63
CA THR A 140 11.15 -14.02 -26.84
C THR A 140 10.99 -13.66 -25.36
N VAL A 141 10.02 -14.29 -24.70
CA VAL A 141 9.74 -14.09 -23.27
C VAL A 141 9.93 -15.39 -22.47
N ASP A 142 10.40 -15.26 -21.23
CA ASP A 142 10.49 -16.36 -20.26
C ASP A 142 9.76 -15.98 -18.97
N PHE A 143 8.76 -16.79 -18.59
CA PHE A 143 7.93 -16.60 -17.39
C PHE A 143 8.32 -17.52 -16.24
N ALA A 144 9.57 -17.99 -16.15
CA ALA A 144 10.00 -18.93 -15.12
C ALA A 144 9.82 -18.36 -13.69
N LEU A 145 10.23 -17.11 -13.47
CA LEU A 145 10.14 -16.46 -12.16
C LEU A 145 8.69 -16.17 -11.78
N GLU A 146 7.90 -15.65 -12.71
CA GLU A 146 6.49 -15.29 -12.53
C GLU A 146 5.68 -16.55 -12.20
N ARG A 147 5.93 -17.66 -12.90
CA ARG A 147 5.31 -18.96 -12.57
C ARG A 147 5.73 -19.47 -11.19
N HIS A 148 6.95 -19.21 -10.76
CA HIS A 148 7.39 -19.56 -9.42
C HIS A 148 6.67 -18.72 -8.35
N MET A 149 6.56 -17.41 -8.56
CA MET A 149 5.83 -16.51 -7.66
C MET A 149 4.34 -16.87 -7.57
N LEU A 150 3.68 -17.16 -8.70
CA LEU A 150 2.28 -17.58 -8.73
C LEU A 150 2.05 -18.89 -7.97
N ARG A 151 3.00 -19.84 -8.04
CA ARG A 151 2.93 -21.10 -7.27
C ARG A 151 3.19 -20.92 -5.77
N ALA A 152 3.80 -19.80 -5.37
CA ALA A 152 4.04 -19.47 -3.97
C ALA A 152 2.83 -18.82 -3.28
N VAL A 153 1.79 -18.42 -4.04
CA VAL A 153 0.54 -17.86 -3.49
C VAL A 153 -0.13 -18.88 -2.57
N LYS A 154 -0.47 -18.43 -1.36
CA LYS A 154 -1.10 -19.21 -0.29
C LYS A 154 -2.06 -18.31 0.48
N PHE A 155 -3.03 -18.92 1.17
CA PHE A 155 -3.84 -18.20 2.14
C PHE A 155 -2.99 -17.49 3.19
N LEU A 156 -3.49 -16.36 3.68
CA LEU A 156 -2.85 -15.59 4.73
C LEU A 156 -2.97 -16.38 6.06
N PRO A 157 -1.87 -16.66 6.77
CA PRO A 157 -1.93 -17.27 8.08
C PRO A 157 -2.46 -16.26 9.08
N VAL A 158 -2.94 -16.73 10.22
CA VAL A 158 -3.22 -15.85 11.36
C VAL A 158 -1.90 -15.19 11.79
N PRO A 159 -1.83 -13.85 11.89
CA PRO A 159 -0.64 -13.17 12.40
C PRO A 159 -0.29 -13.65 13.81
N LYS A 160 1.01 -13.80 14.09
CA LYS A 160 1.48 -14.05 15.45
C LYS A 160 1.32 -12.80 16.32
N ALA A 161 1.21 -13.01 17.63
CA ALA A 161 1.16 -11.91 18.58
C ALA A 161 2.47 -11.08 18.50
N PRO A 162 2.39 -9.75 18.38
CA PRO A 162 3.55 -8.87 18.50
C PRO A 162 4.18 -8.95 19.89
N GLU A 163 5.45 -8.61 19.98
CA GLU A 163 6.18 -8.48 21.24
C GLU A 163 6.46 -7.01 21.51
N ILE A 164 5.89 -6.46 22.61
CA ILE A 164 6.17 -5.09 23.02
C ILE A 164 7.61 -5.02 23.56
N ASP A 165 8.44 -4.17 22.94
CA ASP A 165 9.80 -3.91 23.38
C ASP A 165 9.76 -2.88 24.52
N LEU A 166 9.76 -3.40 25.74
CA LEU A 166 9.80 -2.61 26.98
C LEU A 166 10.99 -1.64 27.04
N ALA A 167 12.13 -1.98 26.42
CA ALA A 167 13.32 -1.14 26.46
C ALA A 167 13.22 0.04 25.48
N ALA A 168 12.45 -0.11 24.40
CA ALA A 168 12.16 0.95 23.43
C ALA A 168 10.92 1.78 23.79
N CYS A 169 10.10 1.35 24.75
CA CYS A 169 8.99 2.14 25.25
C CYS A 169 9.46 3.38 26.03
N LEU A 170 8.82 4.52 25.80
CA LEU A 170 9.18 5.80 26.41
C LEU A 170 7.98 6.46 27.08
N VAL A 171 8.19 7.00 28.28
CA VAL A 171 7.22 7.81 29.02
C VAL A 171 7.86 9.17 29.28
N VAL A 172 7.40 10.20 28.57
CA VAL A 172 7.94 11.56 28.63
C VAL A 172 6.80 12.58 28.60
N ASP A 173 6.85 13.56 29.50
CA ASP A 173 5.82 14.59 29.70
C ASP A 173 4.41 14.03 29.92
N ASN A 174 3.53 14.16 28.91
CA ASN A 174 2.16 13.62 28.88
C ASN A 174 1.99 12.66 27.70
N CYS A 175 3.09 12.03 27.27
CA CYS A 175 3.14 11.15 26.14
C CYS A 175 3.72 9.78 26.54
N ILE A 176 3.16 8.72 25.96
CA ILE A 176 3.69 7.37 26.06
C ILE A 176 3.89 6.83 24.65
N THR A 177 5.13 6.50 24.33
CA THR A 177 5.49 5.79 23.10
C THR A 177 5.62 4.31 23.43
N VAL A 178 4.80 3.49 22.78
CA VAL A 178 4.87 2.03 22.85
C VAL A 178 5.50 1.54 21.56
N SER A 179 6.52 0.70 21.67
CA SER A 179 7.23 0.09 20.54
C SER A 179 7.10 -1.43 20.61
N TRP A 180 6.97 -2.09 19.47
CA TRP A 180 6.82 -3.54 19.38
C TRP A 180 7.55 -4.10 18.16
N GLN A 181 7.74 -5.42 18.13
CA GLN A 181 8.33 -6.13 17.01
C GLN A 181 7.58 -7.43 16.73
N MET A 182 7.71 -7.94 15.51
CA MET A 182 7.15 -9.24 15.15
C MET A 182 8.19 -10.35 15.47
N PRO A 183 7.79 -11.47 16.10
CA PRO A 183 8.71 -12.56 16.44
C PRO A 183 9.38 -13.22 15.21
N GLU A 184 8.71 -13.16 14.06
CA GLU A 184 9.21 -13.58 12.76
C GLU A 184 8.98 -12.43 11.77
N GLU A 185 9.83 -12.33 10.73
CA GLU A 185 9.58 -11.42 9.61
C GLU A 185 8.37 -11.91 8.80
N ASP A 186 7.16 -11.79 9.36
CA ASP A 186 5.91 -12.01 8.64
C ASP A 186 5.61 -10.76 7.82
N SER A 187 5.94 -10.81 6.54
CA SER A 187 5.75 -9.70 5.60
C SER A 187 4.29 -9.44 5.21
N ARG A 188 3.32 -10.14 5.83
CA ARG A 188 1.90 -10.09 5.48
C ARG A 188 1.03 -9.33 6.48
N ILE A 189 1.65 -8.57 7.37
CA ILE A 189 0.91 -7.66 8.26
C ILE A 189 0.41 -6.46 7.46
N ASP A 190 -0.88 -6.18 7.55
CA ASP A 190 -1.48 -4.97 6.98
C ASP A 190 -1.37 -3.81 7.96
N HIS A 191 -1.80 -3.98 9.21
CA HIS A 191 -1.76 -2.95 10.25
C HIS A 191 -1.72 -3.56 11.66
N PHE A 192 -1.53 -2.71 12.67
CA PHE A 192 -1.60 -3.07 14.07
C PHE A 192 -2.76 -2.35 14.78
N VAL A 193 -3.29 -3.01 15.81
CA VAL A 193 -4.25 -2.43 16.74
C VAL A 193 -3.59 -2.34 18.10
N LEU A 194 -3.50 -1.13 18.64
CA LEU A 194 -3.04 -0.88 20.00
C LEU A 194 -4.26 -0.69 20.90
N GLU A 195 -4.32 -1.49 21.95
CA GLU A 195 -5.26 -1.28 23.03
C GLU A 195 -4.53 -0.83 24.29
N TYR A 196 -5.10 0.15 24.99
CA TYR A 196 -4.56 0.66 26.23
C TYR A 196 -5.63 0.92 27.28
N ARG A 197 -5.23 0.94 28.56
CA ARG A 197 -6.11 1.32 29.66
C ARG A 197 -5.31 1.85 30.84
N LYS A 198 -5.96 2.69 31.63
CA LYS A 198 -5.41 3.24 32.87
C LYS A 198 -5.58 2.25 34.02
N THR A 199 -4.59 2.12 34.90
CA THR A 199 -4.69 1.26 36.08
C THR A 199 -3.83 1.78 37.24
N ASN A 200 -4.23 1.47 38.47
CA ASN A 200 -3.44 1.79 39.67
C ASN A 200 -2.59 0.62 40.16
N PHE A 201 -2.65 -0.52 39.46
CA PHE A 201 -1.94 -1.74 39.84
C PHE A 201 -0.76 -1.98 38.92
N ASP A 202 0.35 -2.37 39.54
CA ASP A 202 1.52 -2.87 38.83
C ASP A 202 1.32 -4.34 38.45
N GLY A 203 1.77 -4.74 37.26
CA GLY A 203 1.72 -6.10 36.75
C GLY A 203 0.43 -6.51 36.02
N LEU A 204 0.17 -7.83 35.99
CA LEU A 204 -0.86 -8.46 35.16
C LEU A 204 -2.29 -7.98 35.48
N PRO A 205 -3.18 -7.92 34.46
CA PRO A 205 -4.61 -7.67 34.64
C PRO A 205 -5.24 -8.50 35.75
N ARG A 206 -5.75 -7.87 36.81
CA ARG A 206 -6.60 -8.57 37.79
C ARG A 206 -7.98 -8.80 37.18
N VAL A 207 -8.55 -9.98 37.41
CA VAL A 207 -9.87 -10.43 36.88
C VAL A 207 -11.05 -9.49 37.25
N LYS A 208 -10.86 -8.59 38.22
CA LYS A 208 -11.86 -7.60 38.67
C LYS A 208 -11.75 -6.21 38.04
N ASP A 209 -10.78 -5.97 37.16
CA ASP A 209 -10.59 -4.65 36.55
C ASP A 209 -11.53 -4.50 35.34
N GLU A 210 -12.75 -3.99 35.59
CA GLU A 210 -13.83 -3.80 34.60
C GLU A 210 -13.58 -2.65 33.61
N GLN A 211 -12.44 -1.95 33.70
CA GLN A 211 -12.10 -0.87 32.79
C GLN A 211 -11.88 -1.41 31.37
N ARG A 212 -12.70 -0.89 30.45
CA ARG A 212 -12.62 -1.20 29.02
C ARG A 212 -11.30 -0.71 28.46
N TRP A 213 -10.75 -1.48 27.52
CA TRP A 213 -9.63 -1.06 26.70
C TRP A 213 -10.07 0.06 25.76
N GLU A 214 -9.28 1.11 25.68
CA GLU A 214 -9.34 2.12 24.62
C GLU A 214 -8.56 1.59 23.42
N LEU A 215 -9.08 1.79 22.22
CA LEU A 215 -8.58 1.17 21.00
C LEU A 215 -8.08 2.22 20.01
N ILE A 216 -6.91 1.94 19.44
CA ILE A 216 -6.32 2.68 18.32
C ILE A 216 -6.06 1.68 17.22
N ASP A 217 -6.76 1.89 16.11
CA ASP A 217 -6.70 1.03 14.94
C ASP A 217 -5.75 1.61 13.89
N TYR A 218 -5.41 0.76 12.92
CA TYR A 218 -4.77 1.13 11.67
C TYR A 218 -3.37 1.75 11.79
N ILE A 219 -2.58 1.24 12.74
CA ILE A 219 -1.19 1.66 12.93
C ILE A 219 -0.33 0.90 11.91
N LYS A 220 0.33 1.61 10.99
CA LYS A 220 1.23 1.01 9.99
C LYS A 220 2.69 0.88 10.49
N ALA A 221 3.04 1.62 11.53
CA ALA A 221 4.36 1.55 12.15
C ALA A 221 4.41 0.47 13.25
N THR A 222 5.62 0.12 13.67
CA THR A 222 5.88 -0.77 14.81
C THR A 222 6.00 -0.02 16.13
N GLU A 223 5.55 1.24 16.15
CA GLU A 223 5.48 2.06 17.34
C GLU A 223 4.31 3.04 17.24
N TYR A 224 3.82 3.48 18.38
CA TYR A 224 2.79 4.50 18.45
C TYR A 224 2.96 5.37 19.69
N THR A 225 2.79 6.69 19.51
CA THR A 225 2.87 7.66 20.60
C THR A 225 1.48 8.19 20.94
N LEU A 226 1.00 7.81 22.12
CA LEU A 226 -0.14 8.43 22.76
C LEU A 226 0.29 9.78 23.32
N SER A 227 -0.45 10.85 23.01
CA SER A 227 -0.16 12.21 23.46
C SER A 227 -1.36 12.83 24.18
N GLY A 228 -1.11 13.86 24.99
CA GLY A 228 -2.16 14.55 25.73
C GLY A 228 -2.77 13.72 26.86
N LEU A 229 -2.04 12.73 27.37
CA LEU A 229 -2.51 11.86 28.43
C LEU A 229 -2.63 12.63 29.74
N LYS A 230 -3.76 12.46 30.43
CA LYS A 230 -3.88 12.85 31.84
C LYS A 230 -3.41 11.68 32.69
N PHE A 231 -2.27 11.81 33.34
CA PHE A 231 -1.74 10.80 34.25
C PHE A 231 -2.41 10.90 35.63
N ASP A 232 -3.69 10.57 35.67
CA ASP A 232 -4.54 10.46 36.88
C ASP A 232 -4.41 9.09 37.58
N THR A 233 -3.77 8.12 36.92
CA THR A 233 -3.42 6.80 37.47
C THR A 233 -1.93 6.56 37.40
N LYS A 234 -1.39 5.77 38.34
CA LYS A 234 0.05 5.48 38.45
C LYS A 234 0.60 4.64 37.28
N TYR A 235 -0.24 3.84 36.64
CA TYR A 235 0.17 2.96 35.56
C TYR A 235 -0.79 3.03 34.38
N MET A 236 -0.29 2.62 33.21
CA MET A 236 -1.09 2.33 32.03
C MET A 236 -0.68 0.97 31.48
N SER A 237 -1.67 0.17 31.09
CA SER A 237 -1.48 -1.14 30.49
C SER A 237 -1.72 -1.06 28.98
N PHE A 238 -0.91 -1.78 28.21
CA PHE A 238 -0.86 -1.77 26.75
C PHE A 238 -0.82 -3.19 26.22
N ARG A 239 -1.53 -3.44 25.13
CA ARG A 239 -1.41 -4.66 24.34
C ARG A 239 -1.58 -4.34 22.86
N VAL A 240 -0.88 -5.06 22.01
CA VAL A 240 -0.92 -4.85 20.56
C VAL A 240 -1.26 -6.16 19.88
N GLN A 241 -2.10 -6.13 18.85
CA GLN A 241 -2.28 -7.26 17.94
C GLN A 241 -1.89 -6.85 16.53
N ALA A 242 -1.41 -7.81 15.74
CA ALA A 242 -1.15 -7.64 14.32
C ALA A 242 -2.35 -8.11 13.51
N CYS A 243 -2.71 -7.37 12.48
CA CYS A 243 -3.80 -7.68 11.57
C CYS A 243 -3.26 -7.84 10.16
N ASN A 244 -3.69 -8.88 9.45
CA ASN A 244 -3.54 -8.95 8.00
C ASN A 244 -4.89 -8.67 7.33
N LYS A 245 -4.93 -8.73 5.99
CA LYS A 245 -6.16 -8.46 5.22
C LYS A 245 -7.32 -9.42 5.54
N ALA A 246 -7.04 -10.62 6.05
CA ALA A 246 -8.05 -11.64 6.30
C ALA A 246 -8.49 -11.70 7.78
N VAL A 247 -7.56 -11.53 8.72
CA VAL A 247 -7.80 -11.82 10.14
C VAL A 247 -6.85 -11.04 11.06
N ALA A 248 -7.35 -10.72 12.25
CA ALA A 248 -6.56 -10.24 13.37
C ALA A 248 -5.92 -11.42 14.11
N GLY A 249 -4.64 -11.28 14.45
CA GLY A 249 -3.92 -12.22 15.30
C GLY A 249 -4.32 -12.11 16.77
N GLU A 250 -3.62 -12.86 17.61
CA GLU A 250 -3.75 -12.70 19.06
C GLU A 250 -3.07 -11.40 19.53
N TYR A 251 -3.55 -10.88 20.67
CA TYR A 251 -2.89 -9.77 21.36
C TYR A 251 -1.57 -10.23 21.98
N SER A 252 -0.61 -9.31 22.01
CA SER A 252 0.61 -9.42 22.81
C SER A 252 0.28 -9.63 24.28
N ASP A 253 1.25 -10.18 25.02
CA ASP A 253 1.20 -10.10 26.47
C ASP A 253 1.07 -8.64 26.91
N PRO A 254 0.15 -8.32 27.84
CA PRO A 254 -0.08 -6.95 28.24
C PRO A 254 1.12 -6.44 29.04
N VAL A 255 1.61 -5.28 28.65
CA VAL A 255 2.70 -4.56 29.30
C VAL A 255 2.14 -3.42 30.12
N THR A 256 2.69 -3.21 31.31
CA THR A 256 2.31 -2.08 32.18
C THR A 256 3.48 -1.10 32.27
N LEU A 257 3.23 0.15 31.92
CA LEU A 257 4.21 1.25 32.02
C LEU A 257 3.79 2.20 33.16
N GLU A 258 4.76 2.62 33.97
CA GLU A 258 4.55 3.61 35.03
C GLU A 258 4.45 5.01 34.42
N THR A 259 3.37 5.72 34.75
CA THR A 259 3.20 7.12 34.35
C THR A 259 4.02 7.99 35.29
N LYS A 260 4.96 8.77 34.75
CA LYS A 260 5.80 9.68 35.54
C LYS A 260 5.06 11.00 35.80
N ALA A 261 3.85 10.91 36.34
CA ALA A 261 3.03 12.07 36.66
C ALA A 261 3.66 12.86 37.81
N PHE A 262 3.99 14.13 37.57
CA PHE A 262 4.07 15.08 38.67
C PHE A 262 2.66 15.52 39.01
N VAL A 263 2.12 15.04 40.14
CA VAL A 263 0.93 15.65 40.73
C VAL A 263 1.38 16.98 41.32
N PHE A 264 1.30 18.06 40.54
CA PHE A 264 1.49 19.40 41.04
C PHE A 264 0.12 20.04 41.29
N SER A 265 -0.05 20.61 42.47
CA SER A 265 -1.17 21.50 42.79
C SER A 265 -0.68 22.93 42.68
N LEU A 266 -1.52 23.80 42.12
CA LEU A 266 -1.23 25.23 42.14
C LEU A 266 -1.44 25.78 43.56
N ASP A 267 -0.38 26.31 44.16
CA ASP A 267 -0.44 26.86 45.51
C ASP A 267 -0.92 28.32 45.48
N SER A 268 -2.20 28.52 45.81
CA SER A 268 -2.82 29.84 45.90
C SER A 268 -2.23 30.72 47.02
N THR A 269 -1.51 30.16 47.99
CA THR A 269 -0.89 30.95 49.05
C THR A 269 0.37 31.68 48.58
N SER A 270 0.97 31.21 47.49
CA SER A 270 2.13 31.82 46.84
C SER A 270 1.77 32.78 45.69
N SER A 271 0.47 32.92 45.37
CA SER A 271 0.03 33.68 44.21
C SER A 271 0.08 35.20 44.41
N HIS A 272 0.27 35.93 43.31
CA HIS A 272 0.13 37.38 43.31
C HIS A 272 -1.33 37.75 43.62
N LEU A 273 -1.56 38.90 44.29
CA LEU A 273 -2.90 39.31 44.73
C LEU A 273 -3.93 39.43 43.59
N ASN A 274 -3.45 39.72 42.37
CA ASN A 274 -4.27 39.79 41.14
C ASN A 274 -4.34 38.46 40.37
N LEU A 275 -3.84 37.36 40.92
CA LEU A 275 -3.95 36.04 40.33
C LEU A 275 -4.88 35.20 41.18
N LYS A 276 -6.02 34.87 40.60
CA LYS A 276 -6.92 33.86 41.15
C LYS A 276 -6.41 32.50 40.69
N VAL A 277 -5.88 31.74 41.64
CA VAL A 277 -5.32 30.41 41.42
C VAL A 277 -6.28 29.37 41.98
N GLU A 278 -6.75 28.48 41.11
CA GLU A 278 -7.61 27.33 41.44
C GLU A 278 -6.85 26.03 41.09
N ASP A 279 -7.38 24.86 41.47
CA ASP A 279 -6.68 23.56 41.36
C ASP A 279 -6.12 23.23 39.96
N THR A 280 -6.71 23.77 38.89
CA THR A 280 -6.37 23.43 37.50
C THR A 280 -6.12 24.62 36.58
N TYR A 281 -6.26 25.87 37.07
CA TYR A 281 -6.08 27.06 36.24
C TYR A 281 -5.70 28.31 37.04
N VAL A 282 -5.15 29.30 36.33
CA VAL A 282 -4.80 30.61 36.88
C VAL A 282 -5.46 31.68 36.01
N GLU A 283 -6.22 32.57 36.65
CA GLU A 283 -6.87 33.70 36.00
C GLU A 283 -6.41 35.02 36.61
N TRP A 284 -6.33 36.05 35.77
CA TRP A 284 -6.01 37.40 36.23
C TRP A 284 -7.29 38.08 36.73
N ASP A 285 -7.31 38.47 38.01
CA ASP A 285 -8.34 39.31 38.61
C ASP A 285 -7.83 40.75 38.77
N PRO A 286 -8.30 41.70 37.93
CA PRO A 286 -7.85 43.09 37.98
C PRO A 286 -8.43 43.89 39.15
N THR A 287 -9.32 43.31 39.97
CA THR A 287 -10.07 44.02 41.01
C THR A 287 -9.39 43.99 42.39
N VAL A 288 -8.50 43.04 42.65
CA VAL A 288 -7.97 42.79 44.01
C VAL A 288 -6.81 43.73 44.39
N GLY A 289 -5.97 44.15 43.44
CA GLY A 289 -4.74 44.91 43.70
C GLY A 289 -4.86 46.44 43.70
N LYS A 290 -6.05 47.01 43.47
CA LYS A 290 -6.24 48.47 43.38
C LYS A 290 -6.45 49.19 44.72
N GLY A 291 -6.36 48.48 45.85
CA GLY A 291 -6.71 49.01 47.18
C GLY A 291 -5.63 49.73 47.98
N GLN A 292 -4.39 49.86 47.49
CA GLN A 292 -3.28 50.46 48.25
C GLN A 292 -2.58 51.64 47.52
N GLU A 293 -3.32 52.65 47.07
CA GLU A 293 -2.74 53.98 46.87
C GLU A 293 -3.00 54.88 48.09
N LYS A 294 -1.92 55.22 48.79
CA LYS A 294 -1.89 56.07 49.99
C LYS A 294 -2.38 57.50 49.70
N ILE A 295 -3.45 57.93 50.37
CA ILE A 295 -3.87 59.35 50.39
C ILE A 295 -2.94 60.13 51.34
N LYS A 296 -2.11 61.00 50.75
CA LYS A 296 -1.27 62.00 51.43
C LYS A 296 -2.10 63.29 51.62
N GLY A 297 -2.14 63.81 52.84
CA GLY A 297 -3.15 64.77 53.30
C GLY A 297 -3.09 66.19 52.74
N LYS A 298 -4.14 66.96 53.09
CA LYS A 298 -4.17 68.42 53.10
C LYS A 298 -5.09 68.91 54.22
N GLU A 299 -4.50 69.54 55.23
CA GLU A 299 -5.20 70.41 56.18
C GLU A 299 -5.82 71.61 55.44
N ASN A 300 -6.96 72.11 55.93
CA ASN A 300 -7.14 73.56 56.12
C ASN A 300 -8.28 73.91 57.08
N LYS A 301 -7.95 74.86 57.97
CA LYS A 301 -8.79 75.61 58.91
C LYS A 301 -9.89 76.43 58.22
N SER A 302 -11.00 76.65 58.94
CA SER A 302 -11.79 77.91 59.00
C SER A 302 -12.67 77.79 60.26
N ARG A 303 -12.36 78.50 61.35
CA ARG A 303 -12.78 79.86 61.74
C ARG A 303 -14.29 79.99 61.94
#